data_AF-A0A553K6A6-F1
#
_entry.id   AF-A0A553K6A6-F1
#
_cell.length_a   1.000
_cell.length_b   1.000
_cell.length_c   1.000
_cell.angle_alpha   90.00
_cell.angle_beta   90.00
_cell.angle_gamma   90.00
#
_symmetry.space_group_name_H-M   'P 1'
#
loop_
_entity.id
_entity.type
_entity.pdbx_description
1 polymer ?
#
loop_
_entity_poly.entity_id
_entity_poly.type
_entity_poly.pdbx_seq_one_letter_code
_entity_poly.pdbx_strand_id
1 'polypeptide(L)'
;MALPDSPLVARVRDLGVQFLDNDVDISGQDAVTSVELPGDETFWIFGDTLEGPFETVRYMSLTEVLSNTGAIVPRQDISDGFKEFTYLTDPGGDRARQLIRFEPPEHKSTQRLWAIHGTHQGGHLYLYYHRITMDQKLDVFETFQLDGMGIARADGDYFFEPAHRDTA
;
A
#
# COMPACT_ATOMS: atom_id res chain seq x y z
N MET A 1 8.55 -1.26 -33.85
CA MET A 1 8.24 -2.70 -33.98
C MET A 1 7.55 -3.08 -32.67
N ALA A 2 6.28 -3.51 -32.71
CA ALA A 2 5.64 -4.05 -31.52
C ALA A 2 6.26 -5.42 -31.21
N LEU A 3 6.50 -5.72 -29.93
CA LEU A 3 6.91 -7.05 -29.51
C LEU A 3 5.76 -8.03 -29.82
N PRO A 4 6.06 -9.28 -30.22
CA PRO A 4 5.02 -10.30 -30.38
C PRO A 4 4.36 -10.60 -29.03
N ASP A 5 3.06 -10.91 -29.06
CA ASP A 5 2.30 -11.26 -27.86
C ASP A 5 2.91 -12.49 -27.17
N SER A 6 2.95 -12.45 -25.83
CA SER A 6 3.41 -13.59 -25.03
C SER A 6 2.40 -14.73 -25.14
N PRO A 7 2.82 -15.97 -25.45
CA PRO A 7 1.92 -17.12 -25.47
C PRO A 7 1.42 -17.51 -24.07
N LEU A 8 1.97 -16.90 -23.01
CA LEU A 8 1.62 -17.17 -21.61
C LEU A 8 0.60 -16.18 -21.04
N VAL A 9 0.34 -15.07 -21.74
CA VAL A 9 -0.57 -14.02 -21.28
C VAL A 9 -1.80 -14.02 -22.19
N ALA A 10 -2.94 -14.45 -21.66
CA ALA A 10 -4.16 -14.57 -22.45
C ALA A 10 -4.68 -13.21 -22.94
N ARG A 11 -4.62 -12.17 -22.09
CA ARG A 11 -5.05 -10.81 -22.43
C ARG A 11 -4.51 -9.79 -21.41
N VAL A 12 -4.16 -8.61 -21.88
CA VAL A 12 -3.90 -7.41 -21.05
C VAL A 12 -4.93 -6.35 -21.40
N ARG A 13 -5.45 -5.64 -20.40
CA ARG A 13 -6.43 -4.56 -20.57
C ARG A 13 -6.06 -3.43 -19.62
N ASP A 14 -6.10 -2.21 -20.12
CA ASP A 14 -6.11 -1.03 -19.28
C ASP A 14 -7.54 -0.85 -18.74
N LEU A 15 -7.69 -0.86 -17.41
CA LEU A 15 -8.97 -0.66 -16.73
C LEU A 15 -9.19 0.82 -16.36
N GLY A 16 -8.24 1.70 -16.67
CA GLY A 16 -8.22 3.08 -16.25
C GLY A 16 -7.80 3.24 -14.79
N VAL A 17 -7.98 4.44 -14.26
CA VAL A 17 -7.68 4.75 -12.86
C VAL A 17 -8.68 4.06 -11.94
N GLN A 18 -8.17 3.32 -10.95
CA GLN A 18 -8.97 2.56 -9.99
C GLN A 18 -9.03 3.29 -8.64
N PHE A 19 -9.96 2.87 -7.77
CA PHE A 19 -10.11 3.37 -6.39
C PHE A 19 -10.43 4.87 -6.24
N LEU A 20 -10.90 5.53 -7.31
CA LEU A 20 -11.20 6.96 -7.30
C LEU A 20 -12.43 7.34 -6.47
N ASP A 21 -13.43 6.47 -6.41
CA ASP A 21 -14.69 6.72 -5.69
C ASP A 21 -14.55 6.24 -4.24
N ASN A 22 -13.80 7.00 -3.45
CA ASN A 22 -13.47 6.66 -2.07
C ASN A 22 -13.89 7.76 -1.08
N ASP A 23 -14.27 7.35 0.13
CA ASP A 23 -14.78 8.24 1.18
C ASP A 23 -13.66 8.88 2.04
N VAL A 24 -12.38 8.71 1.66
CA VAL A 24 -11.22 9.09 2.48
C VAL A 24 -10.27 10.05 1.78
N ASP A 25 -10.75 10.73 0.73
CA ASP A 25 -10.04 11.74 -0.05
C ASP A 25 -8.67 11.28 -0.61
N ILE A 26 -8.50 9.98 -0.86
CA ILE A 26 -7.30 9.47 -1.55
C ILE A 26 -7.36 9.88 -3.02
N SER A 27 -6.30 10.53 -3.50
CA SER A 27 -6.18 10.99 -4.88
C SER A 27 -5.11 10.27 -5.70
N GLY A 28 -4.22 9.53 -5.03
CA GLY A 28 -3.16 8.77 -5.71
C GLY A 28 -2.48 7.78 -4.79
N GLN A 29 -1.98 6.70 -5.37
CA GLN A 29 -1.29 5.64 -4.66
C GLN A 29 -0.12 5.12 -5.49
N ASP A 30 0.97 4.77 -4.82
CA ASP A 30 2.10 4.04 -5.40
C ASP A 30 2.04 2.57 -5.03
N ALA A 31 2.56 1.72 -5.92
CA ALA A 31 2.54 0.26 -5.83
C ALA A 31 1.14 -0.33 -5.59
N VAL A 32 0.99 -1.64 -5.86
CA VAL A 32 -0.22 -2.36 -5.47
C VAL A 32 0.03 -3.86 -5.45
N THR A 33 -0.36 -4.51 -4.35
CA THR A 33 -0.49 -5.97 -4.30
C THR A 33 -1.75 -6.37 -3.56
N SER A 34 -2.18 -7.61 -3.74
CA SER A 34 -3.39 -8.15 -3.12
C SER A 34 -3.12 -9.49 -2.47
N VAL A 35 -3.83 -9.77 -1.38
CA VAL A 35 -3.83 -11.05 -0.68
C VAL A 35 -5.25 -11.59 -0.64
N GLU A 36 -5.45 -12.82 -1.08
CA GLU A 36 -6.73 -13.51 -0.90
C GLU A 36 -6.99 -13.74 0.59
N LEU A 37 -8.18 -13.37 1.05
CA LEU A 37 -8.65 -13.68 2.40
C LEU A 37 -9.46 -15.00 2.37
N PRO A 38 -9.68 -15.68 3.51
CA PRO A 38 -10.44 -16.94 3.54
C PRO A 38 -11.92 -16.82 3.09
N GLY A 39 -12.46 -15.60 2.99
CA GLY A 39 -13.80 -15.33 2.48
C GLY A 39 -13.82 -15.06 0.98
N ASP A 40 -14.89 -14.44 0.48
CA ASP A 40 -14.97 -13.92 -0.90
C ASP A 40 -14.43 -12.48 -0.99
N GLU A 41 -13.33 -12.20 -0.29
CA GLU A 41 -12.73 -10.87 -0.19
C GLU A 41 -11.22 -10.91 -0.47
N THR A 42 -10.68 -9.78 -0.90
CA THR A 42 -9.25 -9.58 -1.09
C THR A 42 -8.79 -8.38 -0.29
N PHE A 43 -7.63 -8.52 0.35
CA PHE A 43 -6.95 -7.43 1.02
C PHE A 43 -5.97 -6.77 0.05
N TRP A 44 -6.22 -5.51 -0.29
CA TRP A 44 -5.37 -4.72 -1.17
C TRP A 44 -4.41 -3.87 -0.35
N ILE A 45 -3.17 -3.83 -0.80
CA ILE A 45 -2.05 -3.19 -0.14
C ILE A 45 -1.49 -2.15 -1.10
N PHE A 46 -1.35 -0.93 -0.61
CA PHE A 46 -0.80 0.19 -1.36
C PHE A 46 0.43 0.72 -0.62
N GLY A 47 1.39 1.26 -1.37
CA GLY A 47 2.53 1.99 -0.86
C GLY A 47 2.18 3.44 -0.53
N ASP A 48 3.04 4.37 -0.94
CA ASP A 48 2.86 5.80 -0.68
C ASP A 48 1.46 6.25 -1.14
N THR A 49 0.66 6.74 -0.21
CA THR A 49 -0.74 7.13 -0.44
C THR A 49 -0.88 8.62 -0.23
N LEU A 50 -1.47 9.27 -1.24
CA LEU A 50 -1.65 10.70 -1.34
C LEU A 50 -3.12 11.05 -1.09
N GLU A 51 -3.32 12.07 -0.26
CA GLU A 51 -4.62 12.57 0.16
C GLU A 51 -4.82 14.00 -0.36
N GLY A 52 -6.05 14.37 -0.72
CA GLY A 52 -6.42 15.73 -1.14
C GLY A 52 -6.09 16.07 -2.60
N PRO A 53 -6.27 17.35 -3.02
CA PRO A 53 -6.14 17.77 -4.41
C PRO A 53 -4.73 17.54 -4.96
N PHE A 54 -4.63 16.77 -6.05
CA PHE A 54 -3.37 16.40 -6.68
C PHE A 54 -2.86 17.56 -7.56
N GLU A 55 -2.09 18.48 -6.97
CA GLU A 55 -1.39 19.50 -7.77
C GLU A 55 -0.04 18.97 -8.26
N THR A 56 0.82 18.45 -7.36
CA THR A 56 2.05 17.72 -7.72
C THR A 56 2.66 16.97 -6.52
N VAL A 57 3.03 15.70 -6.69
CA VAL A 57 3.73 14.89 -5.66
C VAL A 57 5.09 15.49 -5.28
N ARG A 58 5.76 16.16 -6.22
CA ARG A 58 7.13 16.68 -6.05
C ARG A 58 7.25 17.77 -4.99
N TYR A 59 6.14 18.39 -4.59
CA TYR A 59 6.13 19.50 -3.62
C TYR A 59 5.44 19.14 -2.30
N MET A 60 4.98 17.90 -2.14
CA MET A 60 4.35 17.48 -0.89
C MET A 60 5.38 17.15 0.18
N SER A 61 5.07 17.52 1.42
CA SER A 61 5.88 17.11 2.55
C SER A 61 5.73 15.61 2.77
N LEU A 62 6.85 14.89 2.82
CA LEU A 62 6.87 13.45 3.12
C LEU A 62 6.19 13.10 4.45
N THR A 63 6.06 14.05 5.40
CA THR A 63 5.38 13.82 6.68
C THR A 63 3.86 13.67 6.57
N GLU A 64 3.29 14.10 5.45
CA GLU A 64 1.85 14.09 5.18
C GLU A 64 1.44 12.84 4.38
N VAL A 65 2.38 12.25 3.65
CA VAL A 65 2.18 11.04 2.85
C VAL A 65 2.24 9.78 3.73
N LEU A 66 1.18 8.98 3.70
CA LEU A 66 1.15 7.66 4.35
C LEU A 66 2.03 6.69 3.54
N SER A 67 2.89 5.90 4.18
CA SER A 67 3.83 5.02 3.47
C SER A 67 3.21 3.70 3.00
N ASN A 68 2.05 3.37 3.54
CA ASN A 68 1.26 2.21 3.15
C ASN A 68 -0.18 2.39 3.63
N THR A 69 -1.13 1.91 2.85
CA THR A 69 -2.55 1.83 3.22
C THR A 69 -3.13 0.52 2.71
N GLY A 70 -4.37 0.22 3.07
CA GLY A 70 -5.05 -0.95 2.52
C GLY A 70 -6.55 -0.79 2.42
N ALA A 71 -7.13 -1.64 1.57
CA ALA A 71 -8.56 -1.71 1.35
C ALA A 71 -9.04 -3.16 1.32
N ILE A 72 -10.27 -3.38 1.76
CA ILE A 72 -10.99 -4.62 1.55
C ILE A 72 -11.80 -4.49 0.28
N VAL A 73 -11.64 -5.47 -0.61
CA VAL A 73 -12.34 -5.51 -1.89
C VAL A 73 -13.12 -6.82 -1.96
N PRO A 74 -14.48 -6.76 -1.94
CA PRO A 74 -15.29 -7.95 -2.11
C PRO A 74 -15.19 -8.47 -3.54
N ARG A 75 -15.49 -9.76 -3.70
CA ARG A 75 -15.60 -10.40 -5.00
C ARG A 75 -16.65 -9.68 -5.86
N GLN A 76 -16.21 -9.23 -7.02
CA GLN A 76 -17.05 -8.51 -7.98
C GLN A 76 -16.57 -8.78 -9.41
N ASP A 77 -17.39 -8.39 -10.38
CA ASP A 77 -16.97 -8.33 -11.79
C ASP A 77 -16.07 -7.09 -11.99
N ILE A 78 -14.81 -7.33 -12.34
CA ILE A 78 -13.80 -6.28 -12.57
C ILE A 78 -13.62 -5.94 -14.06
N SER A 79 -14.52 -6.42 -14.93
CA SER A 79 -14.43 -6.19 -16.38
C SER A 79 -14.35 -4.71 -16.76
N ASP A 80 -14.94 -3.85 -15.92
CA ASP A 80 -14.95 -2.39 -16.05
C ASP A 80 -14.29 -1.69 -14.84
N GLY A 81 -13.35 -2.38 -14.17
CA GLY A 81 -12.65 -1.89 -12.98
C GLY A 81 -13.38 -2.12 -11.66
N PHE A 82 -12.74 -1.77 -10.55
CA PHE A 82 -13.29 -1.91 -9.19
C PHE A 82 -14.39 -0.87 -8.93
N LYS A 83 -15.52 -1.34 -8.38
CA LYS A 83 -16.70 -0.53 -8.05
C LYS A 83 -17.02 -0.55 -6.56
N GLU A 84 -16.70 -1.65 -5.90
CA GLU A 84 -16.96 -1.84 -4.48
C GLU A 84 -15.63 -2.07 -3.76
N PHE A 85 -15.32 -1.23 -2.77
CA PHE A 85 -14.15 -1.39 -1.92
C PHE A 85 -14.32 -0.53 -0.66
N THR A 86 -13.54 -0.81 0.37
CA THR A 86 -13.53 -0.01 1.60
C THR A 86 -12.11 0.11 2.10
N TYR A 87 -11.61 1.35 2.20
CA TYR A 87 -10.32 1.60 2.83
C TYR A 87 -10.39 1.33 4.33
N LEU A 88 -9.30 0.81 4.88
CA LEU A 88 -9.14 0.77 6.32
C LEU A 88 -8.86 2.17 6.83
N THR A 89 -9.61 2.58 7.85
CA THR A 89 -9.58 3.95 8.36
C THR A 89 -9.07 4.03 9.79
N ASP A 90 -8.59 5.21 10.16
CA ASP A 90 -8.34 5.55 11.55
C ASP A 90 -9.65 5.47 12.37
N PRO A 91 -9.61 5.40 13.71
CA PRO A 91 -10.81 5.20 14.53
C PRO A 91 -11.94 6.22 14.31
N GLY A 92 -11.64 7.40 13.75
CA GLY A 92 -12.64 8.41 13.39
C GLY A 92 -13.41 8.12 12.10
N GLY A 93 -12.90 7.23 11.24
CA GLY A 93 -13.52 6.89 9.95
C GLY A 93 -13.16 7.83 8.79
N ASP A 94 -12.67 9.03 9.08
CA ASP A 94 -12.53 10.11 8.08
C ASP A 94 -11.22 10.08 7.28
N ARG A 95 -10.30 9.18 7.61
CA ARG A 95 -8.95 9.15 7.01
C ARG A 95 -8.45 7.73 6.86
N ALA A 96 -7.75 7.46 5.76
CA ALA A 96 -7.07 6.19 5.54
C ALA A 96 -6.03 5.92 6.64
N ARG A 97 -5.96 4.66 7.06
CA ARG A 97 -5.05 4.21 8.12
C ARG A 97 -3.73 3.75 7.53
N GLN A 98 -2.63 4.23 8.10
CA GLN A 98 -1.33 3.59 7.86
C GLN A 98 -1.29 2.22 8.55
N LEU A 99 -1.15 1.15 7.76
CA LEU A 99 -1.19 -0.23 8.25
C LEU A 99 0.03 -0.53 9.13
N ILE A 100 1.22 -0.35 8.57
CA ILE A 100 2.50 -0.59 9.23
C ILE A 100 3.00 0.74 9.76
N ARG A 101 2.96 0.89 11.09
CA ARG A 101 3.32 2.13 11.77
C ARG A 101 4.82 2.27 11.93
N PHE A 102 5.29 3.51 11.94
CA PHE A 102 6.64 3.86 12.38
C PHE A 102 6.73 3.68 13.90
N GLU A 103 7.82 3.09 14.37
CA GLU A 103 8.16 3.01 15.79
C GLU A 103 9.52 3.64 16.03
N PRO A 104 9.78 4.28 17.19
CA PRO A 104 11.10 4.82 17.49
C PRO A 104 12.23 3.79 17.29
N PRO A 105 13.36 4.14 16.65
CA PRO A 105 13.76 5.50 16.23
C PRO A 105 13.32 5.88 14.81
N GLU A 106 12.33 5.21 14.22
CA GLU A 106 11.90 5.47 12.84
C GLU A 106 11.19 6.83 12.70
N HIS A 107 11.46 7.53 11.59
CA HIS A 107 10.96 8.88 11.34
C HIS A 107 10.31 9.01 9.96
N LYS A 108 9.00 9.29 9.95
CA LYS A 108 8.18 9.45 8.72
C LYS A 108 8.65 10.50 7.73
N SER A 109 9.50 11.43 8.15
CA SER A 109 10.06 12.48 7.29
C SER A 109 11.23 11.98 6.44
N THR A 110 11.95 10.97 6.91
CA THR A 110 13.18 10.46 6.29
C THR A 110 13.08 8.98 5.95
N GLN A 111 11.99 8.32 6.32
CA GLN A 111 11.82 6.89 6.10
C GLN A 111 10.47 6.54 5.51
N ARG A 112 10.44 5.39 4.84
CA ARG A 112 9.26 4.75 4.27
C ARG A 112 9.22 3.28 4.66
N LEU A 113 8.00 2.81 4.91
CA LEU A 113 7.68 1.40 5.14
C LEU A 113 6.81 0.93 3.97
N TRP A 114 7.45 0.48 2.88
CA TRP A 114 6.74 0.04 1.69
C TRP A 114 6.33 -1.42 1.83
N ALA A 115 5.03 -1.66 1.94
CA ALA A 115 4.48 -2.99 1.94
C ALA A 115 4.53 -3.56 0.51
N ILE A 116 5.23 -4.68 0.34
CA ILE A 116 5.54 -5.25 -0.98
C ILE A 116 4.58 -6.38 -1.34
N HIS A 117 4.20 -7.20 -0.35
CA HIS A 117 3.24 -8.29 -0.51
C HIS A 117 2.77 -8.76 0.87
N GLY A 118 1.76 -9.63 0.94
CA GLY A 118 1.44 -10.39 2.14
C GLY A 118 0.98 -11.82 1.90
N THR A 119 0.57 -12.51 2.97
CA THR A 119 -0.10 -13.81 2.91
C THR A 119 -1.06 -13.95 4.07
N HIS A 120 -2.17 -14.65 3.84
CA HIS A 120 -3.08 -15.05 4.91
C HIS A 120 -2.81 -16.51 5.29
N GLN A 121 -2.32 -16.75 6.50
CA GLN A 121 -1.97 -18.09 6.97
C GLN A 121 -2.28 -18.27 8.45
N GLY A 122 -2.92 -19.39 8.80
CA GLY A 122 -3.19 -19.74 10.19
C GLY A 122 -4.12 -18.77 10.92
N GLY A 123 -5.02 -18.09 10.20
CA GLY A 123 -5.93 -17.08 10.78
C GLY A 123 -5.31 -15.70 10.94
N HIS A 124 -4.12 -15.49 10.38
CA HIS A 124 -3.38 -14.23 10.47
C HIS A 124 -3.05 -13.71 9.08
N LEU A 125 -3.10 -12.38 8.91
CA LEU A 125 -2.61 -11.69 7.74
C LEU A 125 -1.19 -11.18 8.03
N TYR A 126 -0.23 -11.60 7.22
CA TYR A 126 1.16 -11.14 7.30
C TYR A 126 1.46 -10.21 6.13
N LEU A 127 2.13 -9.10 6.39
CA LEU A 127 2.66 -8.19 5.38
C LEU A 127 4.18 -8.17 5.44
N TYR A 128 4.81 -8.31 4.27
CA TYR A 128 6.24 -8.16 4.06
C TYR A 128 6.51 -6.76 3.56
N TYR A 129 7.44 -6.05 4.19
CA TYR A 129 7.73 -4.66 3.85
C TYR A 129 9.21 -4.35 3.79
N HIS A 130 9.56 -3.38 2.96
CA HIS A 130 10.88 -2.76 2.94
C HIS A 130 10.91 -1.58 3.91
N ARG A 131 12.01 -1.46 4.66
CA ARG A 131 12.36 -0.22 5.36
C ARG A 131 13.33 0.55 4.49
N ILE A 132 12.98 1.79 4.20
CA ILE A 132 13.72 2.63 3.26
C ILE A 132 14.06 3.94 3.94
N THR A 133 15.29 4.41 3.80
CA THR A 133 15.73 5.74 4.18
C THR A 133 15.87 6.62 2.94
N MET A 134 15.53 7.89 3.11
CA MET A 134 15.56 8.94 2.09
C MET A 134 16.31 10.16 2.64
N ASP A 135 17.28 10.64 1.88
CA ASP A 135 17.95 11.93 2.06
C ASP A 135 17.07 13.04 1.48
N GLN A 136 16.58 13.89 2.36
CA GLN A 136 15.71 15.02 2.02
C GLN A 136 16.42 16.09 1.16
N LYS A 137 17.74 16.03 1.00
CA LYS A 137 18.51 16.97 0.18
C LYS A 137 18.57 16.57 -1.29
N LEU A 138 18.23 15.34 -1.62
CA LEU A 138 18.27 14.79 -2.97
C LEU A 138 16.85 14.69 -3.55
N ASP A 139 16.73 14.59 -4.87
CA ASP A 139 15.43 14.32 -5.50
C ASP A 139 14.88 12.98 -5.00
N VAL A 140 13.56 12.92 -4.82
CA VAL A 140 12.84 11.77 -4.25
C VAL A 140 13.20 10.46 -4.97
N PHE A 141 13.46 10.51 -6.29
CA PHE A 141 13.78 9.32 -7.09
C PHE A 141 15.27 8.92 -7.05
N GLU A 142 16.14 9.77 -6.51
CA GLU A 142 17.59 9.56 -6.46
C GLU A 142 18.07 9.11 -5.08
N THR A 143 17.16 9.00 -4.10
CA THR A 143 17.55 8.90 -2.70
C THR A 143 17.16 7.62 -1.97
N PHE A 144 16.50 6.67 -2.62
CA PHE A 144 16.03 5.47 -1.93
C PHE A 144 17.18 4.55 -1.50
N GLN A 145 17.38 4.43 -0.19
CA GLN A 145 18.26 3.44 0.40
C GLN A 145 17.44 2.35 1.10
N LEU A 146 17.55 1.10 0.64
CA LEU A 146 16.95 -0.05 1.31
C LEU A 146 17.75 -0.41 2.57
N ASP A 147 17.15 -0.20 3.74
CA ASP A 147 17.77 -0.50 5.04
C ASP A 147 17.57 -1.94 5.50
N GLY A 148 16.55 -2.62 4.96
CA GLY A 148 16.19 -3.98 5.33
C GLY A 148 14.74 -4.31 5.03
N MET A 149 14.30 -5.46 5.54
CA MET A 149 12.95 -5.98 5.40
C MET A 149 12.34 -6.27 6.77
N GLY A 150 11.01 -6.26 6.85
CA GLY A 150 10.28 -6.64 8.05
C GLY A 150 9.00 -7.42 7.73
N ILE A 151 8.43 -8.00 8.78
CA ILE A 151 7.15 -8.71 8.74
C ILE A 151 6.22 -8.08 9.76
N ALA A 152 5.04 -7.67 9.33
CA ALA A 152 3.95 -7.25 10.20
C ALA A 152 2.83 -8.30 10.19
N ARG A 153 2.16 -8.52 11.32
CA ARG A 153 1.04 -9.45 11.47
C ARG A 153 -0.19 -8.71 11.95
N ALA A 154 -1.34 -9.01 11.38
CA ALA A 154 -2.63 -8.64 11.93
C ALA A 154 -3.54 -9.86 12.09
N ASP A 155 -4.51 -9.70 12.98
CA ASP A 155 -5.64 -10.62 13.13
C ASP A 155 -6.87 -10.03 12.40
N GLY A 156 -8.08 -10.48 12.71
CA GLY A 156 -9.29 -10.12 11.96
C GLY A 156 -9.71 -8.64 11.99
N ASP A 157 -9.09 -7.82 12.85
CA ASP A 157 -9.31 -6.36 12.93
C ASP A 157 -8.34 -5.55 12.06
N TYR A 158 -7.42 -6.25 11.39
CA TYR A 158 -6.39 -5.69 10.51
C TYR A 158 -5.47 -4.67 11.20
N PHE A 159 -5.34 -4.73 12.53
CA PHE A 159 -4.32 -3.96 13.25
C PHE A 159 -2.99 -4.70 13.19
N PHE A 160 -2.02 -4.11 12.48
CA PHE A 160 -0.73 -4.73 12.24
C PHE A 160 0.27 -4.40 13.36
N GLU A 161 0.90 -5.44 13.87
CA GLU A 161 2.01 -5.38 14.81
C GLU A 161 3.27 -6.01 14.19
N PRO A 162 4.49 -5.60 14.56
CA PRO A 162 5.70 -6.25 14.08
C PRO A 162 5.77 -7.72 14.54
N ALA A 163 5.87 -8.65 13.59
CA ALA A 163 5.99 -10.08 13.88
C ALA A 163 7.44 -10.53 14.12
N HIS A 164 8.40 -9.84 13.49
CA HIS A 164 9.82 -9.98 13.70
C HIS A 164 10.53 -8.75 13.12
N ARG A 165 11.39 -8.10 13.92
CA ARG A 165 12.32 -7.08 13.41
C ARG A 165 13.72 -7.64 13.61
N ASP A 166 14.49 -7.77 12.53
CA ASP A 166 15.93 -8.01 12.68
C ASP A 166 16.53 -6.76 13.33
N THR A 167 16.88 -6.89 14.61
CA THR A 167 17.70 -5.90 15.30
C THR A 167 19.11 -6.02 14.71
N ALA A 168 19.45 -5.10 13.80
CA ALA A 168 20.83 -4.85 13.43
C ALA A 168 21.59 -4.20 14.60
#